data_AF-A0A1S2GY46-F1
#
_entry.id   AF-A0A1S2GY46-F1
#
_cell.length_a   1.000
_cell.length_b   1.000
_cell.length_c   1.000
_cell.angle_alpha   90.00
_cell.angle_beta   90.00
_cell.angle_gamma   90.00
#
_symmetry.space_group_name_H-M   'P 1'
#
loop_
_entity.id
_entity.type
_entity.pdbx_description
1 polymer ?
#
loop_
_entity_poly.entity_id
_entity_poly.type
_entity_poly.pdbx_seq_one_letter_code
_entity_poly.pdbx_strand_id
1 'polypeptide(L)'
;MRIKFDVGDFEPISTNAIAWSTLVEVVLLEGPLGESEEFATIRSVVNCLLTLSGVSSDAVKEEEELAQLISEHAHPFLYSIHRARIAEASAAMDVNPVRLPVEFPQPDADN
;
A
#
# COMPACT_ATOMS: atom_id res chain seq x y z
N MET A 1 12.66 -9.90 8.62
CA MET A 1 11.37 -9.24 8.28
C MET A 1 11.06 -9.53 6.83
N ARG A 2 9.81 -9.87 6.50
CA ARG A 2 9.30 -9.94 5.12
C ARG A 2 8.20 -8.90 4.94
N ILE A 3 8.19 -8.21 3.81
CA ILE A 3 7.21 -7.16 3.49
C ILE A 3 6.49 -7.58 2.22
N LYS A 4 5.16 -7.51 2.24
CA LYS A 4 4.31 -7.64 1.05
C LYS A 4 3.49 -6.37 0.89
N PHE A 5 3.44 -5.84 -0.34
CA PHE A 5 2.59 -4.71 -0.71
C PHE A 5 1.64 -5.19 -1.81
N ASP A 6 0.33 -5.11 -1.54
CA ASP A 6 -0.71 -5.45 -2.50
C ASP A 6 -1.61 -4.24 -2.73
N VAL A 7 -2.00 -4.04 -3.99
CA VAL A 7 -3.05 -3.09 -4.40
C VAL A 7 -4.27 -3.91 -4.79
N GLY A 8 -5.41 -3.64 -4.16
CA GLY A 8 -6.67 -4.27 -4.51
C GLY A 8 -7.24 -3.71 -5.82
N ASP A 9 -8.21 -4.40 -6.38
CA ASP A 9 -8.85 -4.01 -7.64
C ASP A 9 -9.52 -2.63 -7.52
N PHE A 10 -9.54 -1.90 -8.63
CA PHE A 10 -10.24 -0.62 -8.75
C PHE A 10 -11.73 -0.85 -8.95
N GLU A 11 -12.55 -0.40 -8.00
CA GLU A 11 -14.00 -0.48 -8.06
C GLU A 11 -14.60 0.90 -8.43
N PRO A 12 -15.20 1.06 -9.63
CA PRO A 12 -15.90 2.29 -9.97
C PRO A 12 -17.18 2.43 -9.14
N ILE A 13 -17.29 3.54 -8.39
CA ILE A 13 -18.45 3.85 -7.54
C ILE A 13 -19.45 4.74 -8.27
N SER A 14 -18.96 5.64 -9.13
CA SER A 14 -19.76 6.50 -10.00
C SER A 14 -18.96 6.86 -11.25
N THR A 15 -19.57 7.64 -12.16
CA THR A 15 -18.89 8.20 -13.34
C THR A 15 -17.65 9.04 -13.02
N ASN A 16 -17.48 9.48 -11.77
CA ASN A 16 -16.36 10.33 -11.36
C ASN A 16 -15.72 9.89 -10.04
N ALA A 17 -16.01 8.68 -9.56
CA ALA A 17 -15.46 8.18 -8.31
C ALA A 17 -15.02 6.73 -8.42
N ILE A 18 -13.83 6.45 -7.87
CA ILE A 18 -13.23 5.12 -7.81
C ILE A 18 -12.84 4.83 -6.37
N ALA A 19 -13.18 3.64 -5.91
CA ALA A 19 -12.70 3.08 -4.66
C ALA A 19 -11.65 2.01 -4.94
N TRP A 20 -10.69 1.88 -4.02
CA TRP A 20 -9.75 0.76 -3.99
C TRP A 20 -9.19 0.61 -2.58
N SER A 21 -8.38 -0.42 -2.37
CA SER A 21 -7.66 -0.60 -1.12
C SER A 21 -6.19 -0.92 -1.35
N THR A 22 -5.34 -0.56 -0.41
CA THR A 22 -3.94 -0.98 -0.37
C THR A 22 -3.69 -1.75 0.91
N LEU A 23 -2.89 -2.82 0.81
CA LEU A 23 -2.49 -3.67 1.92
C LEU A 23 -0.97 -3.69 2.02
N VAL A 24 -0.47 -3.46 3.22
CA VAL A 24 0.92 -3.78 3.58
C VAL A 24 0.91 -4.82 4.69
N GLU A 25 1.55 -5.95 4.42
CA GLU A 25 1.81 -6.99 5.40
C GLU A 25 3.28 -7.03 5.75
N VAL A 26 3.58 -7.00 7.04
CA VAL A 26 4.95 -7.12 7.57
C VAL A 26 5.00 -8.29 8.51
N VAL A 27 5.78 -9.31 8.14
CA VAL A 27 6.05 -10.48 8.97
C VAL A 27 7.36 -10.26 9.71
N LEU A 28 7.28 -10.23 11.03
CA LEU A 28 8.43 -10.18 11.93
C LEU A 28 8.91 -11.60 12.21
N LEU A 29 10.21 -11.77 12.03
CA LEU A 29 10.89 -13.05 12.19
C LEU A 29 11.80 -12.97 13.41
N GLU A 30 11.84 -14.03 14.19
CA GLU A 30 12.74 -14.20 15.32
C GLU A 30 13.82 -15.24 14.94
N GLY A 31 15.07 -15.00 15.34
CA GLY A 31 16.20 -15.89 15.07
C GLY A 31 17.05 -15.53 13.84
N PRO A 32 18.12 -16.31 13.56
CA PRO A 32 19.06 -16.04 12.47
C PRO A 32 18.44 -16.28 11.09
N LEU A 33 18.96 -15.59 10.06
CA LEU A 33 18.57 -15.76 8.65
C LEU A 33 18.74 -17.22 8.21
N GLY A 34 17.64 -17.89 7.84
CA GLY A 34 17.62 -19.29 7.39
C GLY A 34 16.93 -20.26 8.36
N GLU A 35 16.83 -19.90 9.64
CA GLU A 35 16.14 -20.70 10.69
C GLU A 35 15.06 -19.86 11.40
N SER A 36 14.65 -18.74 10.80
CA SER A 36 13.79 -17.78 11.48
C SER A 36 12.33 -18.23 11.55
N GLU A 37 11.72 -18.10 12.72
CA GLU A 37 10.29 -18.37 12.93
C GLU A 37 9.46 -17.08 12.86
N GLU A 38 8.24 -17.18 12.33
CA GLU A 38 7.28 -16.07 12.37
C GLU A 38 6.76 -15.91 13.79
N PHE A 39 6.94 -14.73 14.39
CA PHE A 39 6.40 -14.46 15.73
C PHE A 39 5.29 -13.41 15.74
N ALA A 40 5.26 -12.51 14.75
CA ALA A 40 4.22 -11.49 14.63
C ALA A 40 4.01 -11.05 13.18
N THR A 41 2.76 -10.69 12.86
CA THR A 41 2.38 -10.12 11.57
C THR A 41 1.61 -8.83 11.79
N ILE A 42 2.10 -7.74 11.19
CA ILE A 42 1.43 -6.44 11.19
C ILE A 42 0.81 -6.24 9.82
N ARG A 43 -0.52 -6.05 9.77
CA ARG A 43 -1.27 -5.73 8.54
C ARG A 43 -1.82 -4.33 8.62
N SER A 44 -1.55 -3.55 7.58
CA SER A 44 -2.07 -2.19 7.43
C SER A 44 -2.91 -2.13 6.16
N VAL A 45 -4.20 -1.86 6.31
CA VAL A 45 -5.15 -1.69 5.20
C VAL A 45 -5.55 -0.22 5.13
N VAL A 46 -5.48 0.37 3.94
CA VAL A 46 -5.96 1.72 3.66
C VAL A 46 -6.97 1.65 2.53
N ASN A 47 -8.22 2.00 2.84
CA ASN A 47 -9.29 2.11 1.85
C ASN A 47 -9.30 3.54 1.31
N CYS A 48 -9.43 3.66 0.00
CA CYS A 48 -9.32 4.92 -0.72
C CYS A 48 -10.58 5.18 -1.53
N LEU A 49 -10.99 6.44 -1.59
CA LEU A 49 -12.02 6.93 -2.48
C LEU A 49 -11.46 8.16 -3.19
N LEU A 50 -11.24 8.07 -4.49
CA LEU A 50 -10.88 9.20 -5.34
C LEU A 50 -12.14 9.75 -5.98
N THR A 51 -12.33 11.08 -5.91
CA THR A 51 -13.40 11.78 -6.63
C THR A 51 -12.78 12.80 -7.57
N LEU A 52 -13.08 12.68 -8.86
CA LEU A 52 -12.62 13.61 -9.89
C LEU A 52 -13.63 14.76 -9.99
N SER A 53 -13.15 15.99 -9.83
CA SER A 53 -13.95 17.21 -9.93
C SER A 53 -13.42 18.08 -11.08
N GLY A 54 -14.33 18.55 -11.94
CA GLY A 54 -13.98 19.40 -13.09
C GLY A 54 -13.52 18.68 -14.37
N VAL A 55 -13.49 17.35 -14.37
CA VAL A 55 -13.20 16.53 -15.55
C VAL A 55 -14.53 16.23 -16.24
N SER A 56 -14.73 16.66 -17.50
CA SER A 56 -15.91 16.22 -18.26
C SER A 56 -15.88 14.69 -18.34
N SER A 57 -17.03 14.02 -18.25
CA SER A 57 -17.14 12.55 -18.33
C SER A 57 -16.43 11.93 -19.54
N ASP A 58 -16.14 12.72 -20.56
CA ASP A 58 -15.41 12.34 -21.76
C ASP A 58 -13.87 12.31 -21.64
N ALA A 59 -13.29 12.74 -20.52
CA ALA A 59 -11.84 12.83 -20.30
C ALA A 59 -11.28 11.74 -19.37
N VAL A 60 -12.13 10.86 -18.84
CA VAL A 60 -11.73 9.61 -18.18
C VAL A 60 -12.13 8.48 -19.12
N LYS A 61 -11.46 8.39 -20.28
CA LYS A 61 -11.84 7.43 -21.32
C LYS A 61 -11.10 6.10 -21.25
N GLU A 62 -9.99 6.04 -20.52
CA GLU A 62 -9.18 4.83 -20.45
C GLU A 62 -8.87 4.51 -18.98
N GLU A 63 -9.41 3.39 -18.51
CA GLU A 63 -9.18 2.80 -17.19
C GLU A 63 -7.67 2.71 -16.87
N GLU A 64 -6.86 2.53 -17.91
CA GLU A 64 -5.40 2.46 -17.87
C GLU A 64 -4.74 3.80 -17.49
N GLU A 65 -5.20 4.94 -18.02
CA GLU A 65 -4.68 6.26 -17.66
C GLU A 65 -4.97 6.60 -16.18
N LEU A 66 -6.14 6.22 -15.70
CA LEU A 66 -6.53 6.45 -14.31
C LEU A 66 -5.78 5.53 -13.35
N ALA A 67 -5.60 4.26 -13.71
CA ALA A 67 -4.75 3.34 -12.98
C ALA A 67 -3.30 3.85 -12.92
N GLN A 68 -2.77 4.40 -14.01
CA GLN A 68 -1.44 5.00 -14.06
C GLN A 68 -1.34 6.23 -13.15
N LEU A 69 -2.30 7.15 -13.20
CA LEU A 69 -2.33 8.34 -12.35
C LEU A 69 -2.40 7.98 -10.86
N ILE A 70 -3.22 6.99 -10.50
CA ILE A 70 -3.30 6.48 -9.13
C ILE A 70 -1.96 5.84 -8.73
N SER A 71 -1.35 5.07 -9.62
CA SER A 71 -0.07 4.41 -9.36
C SER A 71 1.07 5.41 -9.14
N GLU A 72 1.15 6.45 -9.97
CA GLU A 72 2.22 7.46 -9.91
C GLU A 72 2.07 8.40 -8.72
N HIS A 73 0.85 8.78 -8.36
CA HIS A 73 0.62 9.85 -7.38
C HIS A 73 0.03 9.36 -6.06
N ALA A 74 -0.91 8.41 -6.09
CA ALA A 74 -1.58 7.97 -4.88
C ALA A 74 -0.78 6.88 -4.15
N HIS A 75 -0.20 5.90 -4.85
CA HIS A 75 0.54 4.81 -4.19
C HIS A 75 1.69 5.30 -3.29
N PRO A 76 2.55 6.26 -3.70
CA PRO A 76 3.60 6.78 -2.81
C PRO A 76 3.03 7.44 -1.55
N PHE A 77 1.94 8.20 -1.71
CA PHE A 77 1.26 8.83 -0.59
C PHE A 77 0.64 7.79 0.36
N LEU A 78 -0.08 6.81 -0.16
CA LEU A 78 -0.68 5.73 0.63
C LEU A 78 0.37 4.87 1.33
N TYR A 79 1.47 4.58 0.64
CA TYR A 79 2.61 3.90 1.25
C TYR A 79 3.16 4.67 2.45
N SER A 80 3.28 5.99 2.36
CA SER A 80 3.71 6.81 3.51
C SER A 80 2.80 6.65 4.74
N ILE A 81 1.49 6.48 4.53
CA ILE A 81 0.51 6.20 5.60
C ILE A 81 0.76 4.80 6.19
N HIS A 82 0.96 3.79 5.34
CA HIS A 82 1.29 2.44 5.81
C HIS A 82 2.57 2.43 6.65
N ARG A 83 3.62 3.13 6.21
CA ARG A 83 4.89 3.26 6.95
C ARG A 83 4.69 3.82 8.35
N ALA A 84 3.93 4.91 8.48
CA ALA A 84 3.63 5.52 9.76
C ALA A 84 2.87 4.55 10.68
N ARG A 85 1.79 3.93 10.18
CA ARG A 85 0.97 2.97 10.95
C ARG A 85 1.75 1.74 11.40
N ILE A 86 2.63 1.21 10.57
CA ILE A 86 3.45 0.03 10.91
C ILE A 86 4.52 0.39 11.95
N ALA A 87 5.13 1.58 11.84
CA ALA A 87 6.06 2.07 12.85
C ALA A 87 5.37 2.26 14.21
N GLU A 88 4.16 2.81 14.23
CA GLU A 88 3.35 2.96 15.44
C GLU A 88 2.93 1.61 16.03
N ALA A 89 2.42 0.69 15.20
CA ALA A 89 1.98 -0.63 15.64
C ALA A 89 3.14 -1.46 16.21
N SER A 90 4.30 -1.46 15.54
CA SER A 90 5.49 -2.16 16.04
C SER A 90 6.02 -1.57 17.34
N ALA A 91 6.06 -0.25 17.48
CA ALA A 91 6.46 0.40 18.74
C ALA A 91 5.50 0.04 19.89
N ALA A 92 4.20 -0.11 19.62
CA ALA A 92 3.21 -0.51 20.63
C ALA A 92 3.31 -1.98 21.05
N MET A 93 3.98 -2.83 20.27
CA MET A 93 4.17 -4.25 20.55
C MET A 93 5.42 -4.56 21.39
N ASP A 94 6.08 -3.54 21.95
CA ASP A 94 7.33 -3.64 22.72
C ASP A 94 8.47 -4.33 21.94
N VAL A 95 8.42 -4.24 20.61
CA VAL A 95 9.49 -4.67 19.70
C VAL A 95 10.22 -3.45 19.15
N ASN A 96 11.43 -3.66 18.63
CA ASN A 96 12.14 -2.61 17.90
C ASN A 96 11.24 -2.03 16.79
N PRO A 97 11.03 -0.70 16.76
CA PRO A 97 10.13 -0.09 15.79
C PRO A 97 10.54 -0.44 14.37
N VAL A 98 9.61 -1.02 13.63
CA VAL A 98 9.77 -1.36 12.22
C VAL A 98 9.82 -0.07 11.43
N ARG A 99 10.91 0.11 10.67
CA ARG A 99 11.07 1.24 9.75
C ARG A 99 11.06 0.71 8.32
N LEU A 100 9.93 0.89 7.65
CA LEU A 100 9.81 0.60 6.24
C LEU A 100 10.64 1.59 5.38
N PRO A 101 11.17 1.16 4.21
CA PRO A 101 11.86 2.02 3.25
C PRO A 101 11.09 3.30 2.95
N VAL A 102 11.78 4.40 2.68
CA VAL A 102 11.13 5.68 2.35
C VAL A 102 10.53 5.65 0.95
N GLU A 103 11.25 5.05 0.02
CA GLU A 103 10.83 4.92 -1.36
C GLU A 103 9.76 3.84 -1.50
N PHE A 104 8.78 4.12 -2.36
CA PHE A 104 7.77 3.15 -2.73
C PHE A 104 8.46 1.96 -3.43
N PRO A 105 8.31 0.71 -2.92
CA PRO A 105 8.92 -0.44 -3.55
C PRO A 105 8.40 -0.55 -4.98
N GLN A 106 9.30 -0.45 -5.96
CA GLN A 106 8.95 -0.83 -7.32
C GLN A 106 8.84 -2.35 -7.35
N PRO A 107 7.82 -2.92 -8.03
CA PRO A 107 7.85 -4.35 -8.33
C PRO A 107 9.17 -4.65 -9.04
N ASP A 108 9.88 -5.68 -8.59
CA ASP A 108 11.07 -6.14 -9.31
C ASP A 108 10.63 -6.48 -10.73
N ALA A 109 11.25 -5.90 -11.75
CA ALA A 109 10.91 -6.17 -13.15
C ALA A 109 11.07 -7.66 -13.55
N ASP A 110 11.63 -8.47 -12.65
CA ASP A 110 11.95 -9.89 -12.82
C ASP A 110 11.17 -10.83 -11.86
N ASN A 111 10.14 -10.36 -11.14
CA ASN A 111 9.24 -11.22 -10.33
C ASN A 111 7.75 -10.87 -10.47
#